data_AF-A0A8T5JV95-F1
#
_entry.id   AF-A0A8T5JV95-F1
#
_cell.length_a   1.000
_cell.length_b   1.000
_cell.length_c   1.000
_cell.angle_alpha   90.00
_cell.angle_beta   90.00
_cell.angle_gamma   90.00
#
_symmetry.space_group_name_H-M   'P 1'
#
loop_
_entity.id
_entity.type
_entity.pdbx_description
1 polymer ?
#
loop_
_entity_poly.entity_id
_entity_poly.type
_entity_poly.pdbx_seq_one_letter_code
_entity_poly.pdbx_strand_id
1 'polypeptide(L)' 'MSENSVFPGDKIASIEEYEAGHNTFDDGDMVRAATVGERNMDKETRMVDVNHPKLL' A
#
# COMPACT_ATOMS: atom_id res chain seq x y z
N MET A 1 -0.26 -17.56 -1.55
CA MET A 1 -0.48 -16.11 -1.41
C MET A 1 0.46 -15.42 -2.36
N SER A 2 -0.01 -14.43 -3.11
CA SER A 2 0.84 -13.62 -3.99
C SER A 2 1.85 -12.87 -3.12
N GLU A 3 3.07 -12.62 -3.61
CA GLU A 3 4.04 -11.79 -2.87
C GLU A 3 3.56 -10.34 -2.70
N ASN A 4 2.48 -9.95 -3.38
CA ASN A 4 1.86 -8.63 -3.27
C ASN A 4 0.64 -8.58 -2.35
N SER A 5 0.23 -9.70 -1.76
CA SER A 5 -0.86 -9.72 -0.77
C SER A 5 -0.39 -9.05 0.53
N VAL A 6 -1.17 -8.11 1.06
CA VAL A 6 -0.86 -7.33 2.26
C VAL A 6 -2.04 -7.32 3.23
N PHE A 7 -1.74 -7.19 4.52
CA PHE A 7 -2.71 -7.02 5.61
C PHE A 7 -2.66 -5.61 6.19
N PRO A 8 -3.73 -5.14 6.85
CA PRO A 8 -3.73 -3.85 7.52
C PRO A 8 -2.56 -3.73 8.52
N GLY A 9 -1.82 -2.62 8.42
CA GLY A 9 -0.64 -2.33 9.24
C GLY A 9 0.68 -2.79 8.66
N ASP A 10 0.69 -3.62 7.60
CA ASP A 10 1.93 -4.02 6.92
C ASP A 10 2.67 -2.79 6.36
N LYS A 11 4.00 -2.77 6.52
CA LYS A 11 4.89 -1.78 5.91
C LYS A 11 5.06 -2.13 4.44
N ILE A 12 4.68 -1.24 3.53
CA ILE A 12 4.63 -1.56 2.08
C ILE A 12 5.56 -0.70 1.22
N ALA A 13 5.98 0.48 1.71
CA ALA A 13 7.02 1.31 1.10
C ALA A 13 7.63 2.30 2.11
N SER A 14 8.83 2.81 1.81
CA SER A 14 9.43 3.94 2.53
C SER A 14 8.83 5.26 2.05
N ILE A 15 8.58 6.20 2.98
CA ILE A 15 8.08 7.54 2.65
C ILE A 15 9.12 8.40 1.91
N GLU A 16 10.40 8.02 1.97
CA GLU A 16 11.47 8.67 1.22
C GLU A 16 11.40 8.34 -0.28
N GLU A 17 10.76 7.22 -0.63
CA GLU A 17 10.66 6.72 -2.00
C GLU A 17 9.26 6.89 -2.60
N TYR A 18 8.21 6.67 -1.79
CA TYR A 18 6.83 6.68 -2.24
C TYR A 18 5.89 7.38 -1.26
N GLU A 19 4.85 8.01 -1.81
CA GLU A 19 3.75 8.63 -1.06
C GLU A 19 2.60 7.63 -0.84
N ALA A 20 1.85 7.85 0.24
CA ALA A 20 0.66 7.07 0.59
C ALA A 20 -0.52 7.39 -0.35
N GLY A 21 -0.99 6.38 -1.08
CA GLY A 21 -2.19 6.43 -1.91
C GLY A 21 -3.43 5.83 -1.25
N HIS A 22 -4.36 5.37 -2.09
CA HIS A 22 -5.63 4.81 -1.67
C HIS A 22 -5.48 3.53 -0.83
N ASN A 23 -6.24 3.44 0.25
CA ASN A 23 -6.16 2.38 1.24
C ASN A 23 -4.76 2.20 1.86
N THR A 24 -4.02 3.29 1.98
CA THR A 24 -2.76 3.34 2.71
C THR A 24 -2.71 4.58 3.58
N PHE A 25 -1.74 4.65 4.49
CA PHE A 25 -1.45 5.85 5.26
C PHE A 25 0.04 5.91 5.61
N ASP A 26 0.55 7.13 5.78
CA ASP A 26 1.90 7.40 6.29
C ASP A 26 1.89 7.36 7.83
N ASP A 27 2.79 6.58 8.45
CA ASP A 27 2.94 6.48 9.91
C ASP A 27 4.05 7.36 10.50
N GLY A 28 4.71 8.18 9.68
CA GLY A 28 5.86 9.02 10.00
C GLY A 28 7.23 8.40 9.68
N ASP A 29 7.27 7.13 9.27
CA ASP A 29 8.47 6.38 8.86
C ASP A 29 8.23 5.63 7.53
N MET A 30 7.07 4.98 7.40
CA MET A 30 6.72 4.11 6.29
C MET A 30 5.28 4.32 5.83
N VAL A 31 5.02 4.02 4.55
CA VAL A 31 3.66 3.82 4.05
C VAL A 31 3.15 2.47 4.52
N ARG A 32 1.95 2.45 5.12
CA ARG A 32 1.28 1.25 5.61
C ARG A 32 -0.02 0.96 4.90
N ALA A 33 -0.33 -0.32 4.76
CA ALA A 33 -1.64 -0.77 4.27
C ALA A 33 -2.75 -0.45 5.30
N ALA A 34 -3.86 0.12 4.85
CA ALA A 34 -5.05 0.37 5.66
C ALA A 34 -6.08 -0.75 5.56
N THR A 35 -5.98 -1.61 4.55
CA THR A 35 -6.90 -2.71 4.27
C THR A 35 -6.15 -3.98 3.84
N VAL A 36 -6.84 -5.11 3.81
CA VAL A 36 -6.35 -6.34 3.18
C VAL A 36 -6.48 -6.23 1.66
N GLY A 37 -5.49 -6.66 0.89
CA GLY A 37 -5.58 -6.62 -0.57
C GLY A 37 -4.25 -6.87 -1.25
N GLU A 38 -4.14 -6.45 -2.51
CA GLU A 38 -2.87 -6.49 -3.25
C GLU A 38 -2.29 -5.08 -3.32
N ARG A 39 -1.00 -4.93 -2.99
CA ARG A 39 -0.30 -3.66 -3.15
C ARG A 39 -0.07 -3.34 -4.63
N ASN A 40 -0.21 -2.08 -4.99
CA ASN A 40 0.15 -1.54 -6.30
C ASN A 40 1.14 -0.39 -6.11
N MET A 41 2.30 -0.46 -6.77
CA MET A 41 3.35 0.56 -6.68
C MET A 41 3.54 1.23 -8.04
N ASP A 42 3.09 2.48 -8.15
CA ASP A 42 3.28 3.27 -9.36
C ASP A 42 4.62 4.00 -9.31
N LYS A 43 5.51 3.69 -10.26
CA LYS A 43 6.85 4.28 -10.34
C LYS A 43 6.87 5.66 -10.98
N GLU A 44 5.85 6.01 -11.77
CA GLU A 44 5.77 7.33 -12.41
C GLU A 44 5.30 8.38 -11.41
N THR A 45 4.22 8.09 -10.69
CA THR A 45 3.67 8.99 -9.67
C THR A 45 4.35 8.83 -8.31
N ARG A 46 5.11 7.74 -8.10
CA ARG A 46 5.68 7.33 -6.81
C ARG A 46 4.61 7.19 -5.73
N MET A 47 3.44 6.66 -6.09
CA MET A 47 2.36 6.40 -5.16
C MET A 47 2.19 4.91 -4.90
N VAL A 48 1.82 4.55 -3.67
CA VAL A 48 1.48 3.16 -3.32
C VAL A 48 0.05 3.06 -2.85
N ASP A 49 -0.70 2.17 -3.48
CA ASP A 49 -2.09 1.88 -3.16
C ASP A 49 -2.26 0.42 -2.71
N VAL A 50 -3.38 0.14 -2.04
CA VAL A 50 -3.85 -1.23 -1.83
C VAL A 50 -5.20 -1.43 -2.50
N ASN A 51 -5.25 -2.39 -3.42
CA ASN A 51 -6.47 -2.81 -4.09
C ASN A 51 -7.19 -3.86 -3.24
N HIS A 52 -8.22 -3.43 -2.51
CA HIS A 52 -9.11 -4.36 -1.81
C HIS A 52 -9.97 -5.13 -2.81
N PRO A 53 -10.00 -6.48 -2.78
CA PRO A 53 -10.88 -7.25 -3.63
C PRO A 53 -12.33 -6.90 -3.32
N LYS A 54 -13.06 -6.33 -4.29
CA LYS A 54 -14.49 -6.12 -4.15
C LYS A 54 -15.17 -7.49 -4.06
N LEU A 55 -15.82 -7.77 -2.94
CA LEU A 55 -16.80 -8.85 -2.86
C LEU A 55 -18.05 -8.39 -3.61
N LEU A 56 -18.39 -9.11 -4.68
CA LEU A 56 -19.63 -8.92 -5.46
C LEU A 56 -20.85 -9.36 -4.66
#